data_AF-A0A1I2I5A4-F1
#
_entry.id   AF-A0A1I2I5A4-F1
#
_cell.length_a   1.000
_cell.length_b   1.000
_cell.length_c   1.000
_cell.angle_alpha   90.00
_cell.angle_beta   90.00
_cell.angle_gamma   90.00
#
_symmetry.space_group_name_H-M   'P 1'
#
loop_
_entity.id
_entity.type
_entity.pdbx_description
1 polymer ?
#
loop_
_entity_poly.entity_id
_entity_poly.type
_entity_poly.pdbx_seq_one_letter_code
_entity_poly.pdbx_strand_id
1 'polypeptide(L)' 'MKWADVEALFKSLGATITEAEGSRVTVVLFGEVHVFHRPHPRPDTDKGAVAGIRKWLESLGVKP' A
#
# COMPACT_ATOMS: atom_id res chain seq x y z
N MET A 1 -5.88 7.05 8.70
CA MET A 1 -4.48 7.17 8.22
C MET A 1 -4.57 7.70 6.81
N LYS A 2 -3.77 8.72 6.46
CA LYS A 2 -3.83 9.25 5.09
C LYS A 2 -3.17 8.24 4.15
N TRP A 3 -3.71 8.06 2.95
CA TRP A 3 -3.07 7.22 1.93
C TRP A 3 -1.62 7.64 1.64
N ALA A 4 -1.33 8.94 1.68
CA ALA A 4 0.03 9.47 1.52
C ALA A 4 1.03 8.91 2.55
N ASP A 5 0.59 8.61 3.79
CA ASP A 5 1.46 8.01 4.81
C ASP A 5 1.81 6.56 4.44
N VAL A 6 0.86 5.83 3.83
CA VAL A 6 1.06 4.47 3.31
C VAL A 6 2.06 4.47 2.15
N GLU A 7 1.91 5.41 1.20
CA GLU A 7 2.83 5.54 0.09
C GLU A 7 4.25 5.90 0.56
N ALA A 8 4.36 6.76 1.58
CA ALA A 8 5.65 7.09 2.18
C ALA A 8 6.31 5.87 2.82
N LEU A 9 5.55 5.04 3.55
CA LEU A 9 6.04 3.77 4.11
C LEU A 9 6.53 2.82 3.02
N PHE A 10 5.77 2.64 1.95
CA PHE A 10 6.21 1.79 0.84
C PHE A 10 7.49 2.31 0.19
N LYS A 11 7.59 3.62 -0.06
CA LYS A 11 8.81 4.25 -0.59
C LYS A 11 10.00 4.07 0.35
N SER A 12 9.82 4.21 1.66
CA SER A 12 10.92 4.02 2.63
C SER A 12 11.41 2.58 2.70
N LEU A 13 10.57 1.60 2.33
CA LEU A 13 10.94 0.19 2.18
C LEU A 13 11.56 -0.14 0.81
N GLY A 14 11.67 0.84 -0.08
CA GLY A 14 12.23 0.66 -1.43
C GLY A 14 11.21 0.17 -2.47
N ALA A 15 9.91 0.31 -2.21
CA ALA A 15 8.89 -0.09 -3.16
C ALA A 15 8.83 0.83 -4.39
N THR A 16 8.52 0.24 -5.54
CA THR A 16 8.09 0.97 -6.74
C THR A 16 6.56 1.05 -6.74
N ILE A 17 6.02 2.24 -6.97
CA ILE A 17 4.58 2.50 -6.94
C ILE A 17 4.15 3.03 -8.32
N THR A 18 3.15 2.40 -8.94
CA THR A 18 2.58 2.83 -10.22
C THR A 18 1.05 2.95 -10.15
N GLU A 19 0.50 3.95 -10.84
CA GLU A 19 -0.95 4.10 -10.97
C GLU A 19 -1.50 3.07 -11.96
N ALA A 20 -2.66 2.50 -11.64
CA ALA A 20 -3.39 1.58 -12.49
C ALA A 20 -4.80 2.10 -12.77
N GLU A 21 -5.62 1.36 -13.53
CA GLU A 21 -6.96 1.81 -13.92
C GLU A 21 -7.88 2.05 -12.71
N GLY A 22 -8.50 3.23 -12.71
CA GLY A 22 -9.33 3.74 -11.62
C GLY A 22 -8.49 4.19 -10.42
N SER A 23 -9.03 4.04 -9.21
CA SER A 23 -8.31 4.39 -7.97
C SER A 23 -7.31 3.32 -7.53
N ARG A 24 -6.78 2.50 -8.45
CA ARG A 24 -5.85 1.41 -8.10
C ARG A 24 -4.40 1.86 -8.14
N VAL A 25 -3.60 1.26 -7.29
CA VAL A 25 -2.15 1.48 -7.17
C VAL A 25 -1.47 0.13 -7.10
N THR A 26 -0.53 -0.09 -8.01
CA THR A 26 0.35 -1.25 -7.99
C THR A 26 1.59 -0.92 -7.18
N VAL A 27 1.94 -1.78 -6.23
CA VAL A 27 3.13 -1.69 -5.39
C VAL A 27 3.99 -2.91 -5.64
N VAL A 28 5.26 -2.69 -6.00
CA VAL A 28 6.27 -3.73 -6.14
C VAL A 28 7.29 -3.56 -5.03
N LEU A 29 7.41 -4.55 -4.15
CA LEU A 29 8.32 -4.55 -3.00
C LEU A 29 8.97 -5.92 -2.86
N PHE A 30 10.31 -5.95 -2.78
CA PHE A 30 11.10 -7.19 -2.71
C PHE A 30 10.79 -8.22 -3.83
N GLY A 31 10.40 -7.73 -5.01
CA GLY A 31 10.01 -8.57 -6.16
C GLY A 31 8.55 -9.03 -6.15
N GLU A 32 7.82 -8.80 -5.05
CA GLU A 32 6.40 -9.14 -4.93
C GLU A 32 5.52 -7.98 -5.40
N VAL A 33 4.44 -8.31 -6.10
CA VAL A 33 3.50 -7.35 -6.66
C VAL A 33 2.17 -7.42 -5.90
N HIS A 34 1.67 -6.27 -5.46
CA HIS A 34 0.35 -6.16 -4.86
C HIS A 34 -0.41 -4.95 -5.40
N VAL A 35 -1.71 -5.09 -5.61
CA VAL A 35 -2.57 -4.01 -6.08
C VAL A 35 -3.48 -3.57 -4.94
N PHE A 36 -3.40 -2.31 -4.57
CA PHE A 36 -4.25 -1.69 -3.57
C PHE A 36 -5.25 -0.74 -4.22
N HIS A 37 -6.37 -0.52 -3.55
CA HIS A 37 -7.28 0.57 -3.88
C HIS A 37 -6.94 1.78 -3.00
N ARG A 38 -6.69 2.93 -3.65
CA ARG A 38 -6.67 4.22 -2.98
C ARG A 38 -8.06 4.50 -2.42
N PRO A 39 -8.16 4.97 -1.17
CA PRO A 39 -9.45 5.38 -0.62
C PRO A 39 -10.02 6.54 -1.45
N HIS A 40 -11.29 6.43 -1.81
CA HIS A 40 -12.04 7.42 -2.59
C HIS A 40 -13.51 7.43 -2.14
N PRO A 41 -14.17 8.59 -1.97
CA PRO A 41 -13.70 9.95 -2.29
C PRO A 41 -12.81 10.60 -1.23
N ARG A 42 -12.73 10.03 -0.02
CA ARG A 42 -11.94 10.58 1.08
C ARG A 42 -10.53 9.97 1.08
N PRO A 43 -9.49 10.72 1.48
CA PRO A 43 -8.10 10.24 1.45
C PRO A 43 -7.75 9.26 2.59
N ASP A 44 -8.71 8.96 3.46
CA ASP A 44 -8.53 8.14 4.65
C ASP A 44 -8.61 6.65 4.31
N THR A 45 -7.53 5.93 4.58
CA THR A 45 -7.49 4.46 4.50
C THR A 45 -8.29 3.87 5.66
N ASP A 46 -9.26 3.01 5.37
CA ASP A 46 -10.05 2.32 6.40
C ASP A 46 -9.24 1.24 7.13
N LYS A 47 -9.72 0.81 8.30
CA LYS A 47 -9.03 -0.18 9.15
C LYS A 47 -8.76 -1.51 8.44
N GLY A 48 -9.65 -1.94 7.53
CA GLY A 48 -9.50 -3.18 6.78
C GLY A 48 -8.36 -3.10 5.76
N ALA A 49 -8.27 -1.98 5.03
CA ALA A 49 -7.16 -1.72 4.12
C ALA A 49 -5.81 -1.65 4.87
N VAL A 50 -5.77 -1.01 6.04
CA VAL A 50 -4.55 -0.99 6.89
C VAL A 50 -4.17 -2.40 7.34
N ALA A 51 -5.14 -3.21 7.77
CA ALA A 51 -4.88 -4.60 8.17
C ALA A 51 -4.37 -5.44 6.99
N GLY A 52 -4.90 -5.23 5.79
CA GLY A 52 -4.42 -5.87 4.56
C GLY A 52 -2.97 -5.51 4.23
N ILE A 53 -2.63 -4.21 4.31
CA ILE A 53 -1.25 -3.73 4.11
C ILE A 53 -0.31 -4.36 5.13
N ARG A 54 -0.69 -4.36 6.42
CA ARG A 54 0.12 -4.99 7.49
C ARG A 54 0.37 -6.46 7.20
N LYS A 55 -0.69 -7.23 6.88
CA LYS A 55 -0.57 -8.66 6.59
C LYS A 55 0.33 -8.93 5.39
N TRP A 56 0.24 -8.10 4.35
CA TRP A 56 1.13 -8.22 3.19
C TRP A 56 2.58 -7.93 3.56
N LEU A 57 2.85 -6.84 4.28
CA LEU A 57 4.20 -6.52 4.76
C LEU A 57 4.78 -7.63 5.64
N GLU A 58 3.99 -8.19 6.55
CA GLU A 58 4.39 -9.34 7.39
C GLU A 58 4.74 -10.58 6.55
N SER A 59 3.99 -10.83 5.46
CA SER A 59 4.31 -11.93 4.52
C SER A 59 5.64 -11.73 3.78
N LEU A 60 6.08 -10.48 3.65
CA LEU A 60 7.39 -10.10 3.11
C LEU A 60 8.49 -10.06 4.16
N GLY A 61 8.21 -10.47 5.41
CA GLY A 61 9.14 -10.42 6.53
C GLY A 61 9.34 -9.03 7.14
N VAL A 62 8.55 -8.03 6.73
CA VAL A 62 8.55 -6.68 7.31
C VAL A 62 7.62 -6.67 8.52
N LYS A 63 8.10 -6.21 9.68
CA LYS A 63 7.27 -5.94 10.85
C LYS A 63 7.04 -4.43 10.99
N PRO A 64 5.88 -3.92 10.55
CA PRO A 64 5.51 -2.51 10.66
C PRO A 64 4.99 -2.11 12.05
#